data_AF-A0A9E3ESK4-F1
#
_entry.id   AF-A0A9E3ESK4-F1
#
_cell.length_a   1.000
_cell.length_b   1.000
_cell.length_c   1.000
_cell.angle_alpha   90.00
_cell.angle_beta   90.00
_cell.angle_gamma   90.00
#
_symmetry.space_group_name_H-M   'P 1'
#
loop_
_entity.id
_entity.type
_entity.pdbx_description
1 polymer ?
#
loop_
_entity_poly.entity_id
_entity_poly.type
_entity_poly.pdbx_seq_one_letter_code
_entity_poly.pdbx_strand_id
1 'polypeptide(L)'
;YEELLEKMRQGTPLTAPLQQMIATFLKVTASYWSGLFYSYDVTDLPRTNNDLEHVFGSTRYHERRATGRKQASPGLVVRVIAVIASQDYHFNGSDLAPHDLAQWRILRKQVEYRHEARREHHRFRKNPERYSRALEEQLSQRKMRP
;
A
#
# COMPACT_ATOMS: atom_id res chain seq x y z
N TYR A 1 20.45 23.41 6.60
CA TYR A 1 20.99 22.04 6.54
C TYR A 1 22.20 21.92 5.64
N GLU A 2 22.24 22.63 4.50
CA GLU A 2 23.38 22.60 3.56
C GLU A 2 24.71 22.99 4.21
N GLU A 3 24.74 24.06 5.02
CA GLU A 3 25.96 24.47 5.74
C GLU A 3 26.52 23.38 6.68
N LEU A 4 25.65 22.58 7.31
CA LEU A 4 26.07 21.48 8.18
C LEU A 4 26.69 20.34 7.36
N LEU A 5 26.09 20.01 6.21
CA LEU A 5 26.62 19.01 5.29
C LEU A 5 27.96 19.43 4.72
N GLU A 6 28.14 20.73 4.45
CA GLU A 6 29.40 21.25 3.95
C GLU A 6 30.51 21.21 5.00
N LYS A 7 30.19 21.53 6.26
CA LYS A 7 31.12 21.32 7.38
C LYS A 7 31.52 19.85 7.54
N MET A 8 30.58 18.91 7.34
CA MET A 8 30.88 17.47 7.37
C MET A 8 31.78 17.02 6.21
N ARG A 9 31.64 17.63 5.02
CA ARG A 9 32.50 17.36 3.85
C ARG A 9 33.92 17.90 4.00
N GLN A 10 34.06 19.06 4.65
CA GLN A 10 35.36 19.72 4.89
C GLN A 10 36.28 18.92 5.82
N GLY A 11 35.73 17.96 6.59
CA GLY A 11 36.48 16.91 7.27
C GLY A 11 37.28 17.40 8.47
N THR A 12 36.78 17.13 9.67
CA THR A 12 37.57 17.21 10.92
C THR A 12 38.43 15.94 11.04
N PRO A 13 39.65 15.99 11.61
CA PRO A 13 40.38 14.78 11.97
C PRO A 13 39.54 13.95 12.95
N LEU A 14 39.03 12.82 12.45
CA LEU A 14 38.17 11.89 13.15
C LEU A 14 38.74 10.49 13.03
N THR A 15 38.35 9.60 13.94
CA THR A 15 38.71 8.18 13.85
C THR A 15 38.13 7.55 12.58
N ALA A 16 38.79 6.50 12.06
CA ALA A 16 38.36 5.83 10.84
C ALA A 16 36.87 5.38 10.85
N PRO A 17 36.29 4.87 11.96
CA PRO A 17 34.86 4.55 12.01
C PRO A 17 33.95 5.77 11.84
N LEU A 18 34.32 6.92 12.40
CA LEU A 18 33.54 8.16 12.28
C LEU A 18 33.62 8.73 10.87
N GLN A 19 34.78 8.63 10.20
CA GLN A 19 34.90 8.98 8.79
C GLN A 19 33.99 8.12 7.91
N GLN A 20 33.94 6.80 8.16
CA GLN A 20 33.07 5.88 7.43
C GLN A 20 31.58 6.19 7.68
N MET A 21 31.22 6.53 8.91
CA MET A 21 29.86 6.93 9.26
C MET A 21 29.46 8.22 8.53
N ILE A 22 30.32 9.25 8.52
CA ILE A 22 30.07 10.52 7.83
C ILE A 22 29.93 10.29 6.32
N ALA A 23 30.82 9.49 5.72
CA ALA A 23 30.73 9.17 4.30
C ALA A 23 29.39 8.48 3.96
N THR A 24 28.95 7.55 4.83
CA THR A 24 27.65 6.87 4.68
C THR A 24 26.49 7.86 4.83
N PHE A 25 26.54 8.73 5.83
CA PHE A 25 25.53 9.75 6.08
C PHE A 25 25.39 10.74 4.90
N LEU A 26 26.51 11.25 4.40
CA LEU A 26 26.53 12.16 3.25
C LEU A 26 25.97 11.49 1.99
N LYS A 27 26.37 10.24 1.73
CA LYS A 27 25.86 9.44 0.61
C LYS A 27 24.35 9.25 0.69
N VAL A 28 23.85 8.80 1.85
CA VAL A 28 22.43 8.56 2.08
C VAL A 28 21.65 9.87 1.94
N THR A 29 22.12 10.94 2.59
CA THR A 29 21.47 12.26 2.53
C THR A 29 21.38 12.78 1.10
N ALA A 30 22.45 12.67 0.31
CA ALA A 30 22.43 13.06 -1.10
C ALA A 30 21.44 12.23 -1.94
N SER A 31 21.36 10.92 -1.68
CA SER A 31 20.44 10.02 -2.39
C SER A 31 18.97 10.33 -2.12
N TYR A 32 18.62 10.77 -0.91
CA TYR A 32 17.24 11.08 -0.53
C TYR A 32 16.90 12.56 -0.62
N TRP A 33 17.87 13.44 -0.92
CA TRP A 33 17.71 14.90 -0.86
C TRP A 33 16.49 15.43 -1.61
N SER A 34 16.26 14.93 -2.83
CA SER A 34 15.14 15.36 -3.68
C SER A 34 13.76 14.96 -3.14
N GLY A 35 13.68 13.97 -2.25
CA GLY A 35 12.44 13.53 -1.61
C GLY A 35 12.37 13.85 -0.12
N LEU A 36 13.46 14.31 0.50
CA LEU A 36 13.46 14.76 1.88
C LEU A 36 12.66 16.07 1.95
N PHE A 37 11.82 16.21 2.97
CA PHE A 37 11.13 17.47 3.27
C PHE A 37 10.14 17.97 2.20
N TYR A 38 9.88 17.19 1.15
CA TYR A 38 8.91 17.51 0.09
C TYR A 38 7.49 17.78 0.63
N SER A 39 7.18 17.24 1.82
CA SER A 39 5.94 17.51 2.56
C SER A 39 5.71 18.98 2.90
N TYR A 40 6.76 19.81 2.99
CA TYR A 40 6.60 21.23 3.29
C TYR A 40 6.17 22.05 2.07
N ASP A 41 6.42 21.54 0.86
CA ASP A 41 6.19 22.25 -0.40
C ASP A 41 4.82 21.91 -1.02
N VAL A 42 4.15 20.86 -0.54
CA VAL A 42 2.85 20.41 -1.06
C VAL A 42 1.77 20.63 0.00
N THR A 43 0.80 21.49 -0.31
CA THR A 43 -0.31 21.85 0.60
C THR A 43 -1.21 20.68 0.95
N ASP A 44 -1.32 19.71 0.05
CA ASP A 44 -2.24 18.57 0.16
C ASP A 44 -1.56 17.33 0.73
N LEU A 45 -0.36 17.50 1.32
CA LEU A 45 0.34 16.45 2.04
C LEU A 45 0.48 16.82 3.53
N PRO A 46 0.52 15.82 4.42
CA PRO A 46 0.84 16.05 5.82
C PRO A 46 2.13 16.86 5.95
N ARG A 47 2.04 18.03 6.58
CA ARG A 47 3.05 19.10 6.51
C ARG A 47 4.43 18.67 7.01
N THR A 48 4.50 17.79 8.00
CA THR A 48 5.78 17.33 8.57
C THR A 48 6.08 15.88 8.19
N ASN A 49 7.38 15.54 8.18
CA ASN A 49 7.79 14.14 8.02
C ASN A 49 7.21 13.23 9.12
N ASN A 50 7.06 13.74 10.34
CA ASN A 50 6.44 12.99 11.43
C ASN A 50 4.96 12.69 11.16
N ASP A 51 4.22 13.63 10.59
CA ASP A 51 2.83 13.44 10.22
C ASP A 51 2.70 12.42 9.07
N LEU A 52 3.60 12.48 8.08
CA LEU A 52 3.69 11.47 7.03
C LEU A 52 3.98 10.08 7.62
N GLU A 53 4.96 9.96 8.51
CA GLU A 53 5.28 8.70 9.20
C GLU A 53 4.07 8.16 9.98
N HIS A 54 3.31 9.05 10.63
CA HIS A 54 2.08 8.71 11.32
C HIS A 54 0.99 8.20 10.36
N VAL A 55 0.82 8.82 9.19
CA VAL A 55 -0.09 8.36 8.13
C VAL A 55 0.31 6.98 7.61
N PHE A 56 1.60 6.76 7.32
CA PHE A 56 2.08 5.43 6.92
C PHE A 56 1.94 4.39 8.03
N GLY A 57 2.14 4.77 9.28
CA GLY A 57 1.98 3.92 10.46
C GLY A 57 0.53 3.47 10.64
N SER A 58 -0.40 4.43 10.69
CA SER A 58 -1.84 4.18 10.81
C SER A 58 -2.37 3.36 9.64
N THR A 59 -1.98 3.68 8.40
CA THR A 59 -2.41 2.90 7.23
C THR A 59 -1.92 1.46 7.29
N ARG A 60 -0.66 1.22 7.67
CA ARG A 60 -0.13 -0.15 7.87
C ARG A 60 -0.83 -0.90 9.00
N TYR A 61 -1.20 -0.19 10.07
CA TYR A 61 -1.98 -0.76 11.16
C TYR A 61 -3.37 -1.21 10.68
N HIS A 62 -4.09 -0.35 9.96
CA HIS A 62 -5.40 -0.69 9.39
C HIS A 62 -5.31 -1.80 8.33
N GLU A 63 -4.28 -1.80 7.49
CA GLU A 63 -4.06 -2.87 6.50
C GLU A 63 -3.84 -4.23 7.18
N ARG A 64 -3.06 -4.29 8.27
CA ARG A 64 -2.90 -5.51 9.08
C ARG A 64 -4.22 -5.98 9.67
N ARG A 65 -5.02 -5.06 10.22
CA ARG A 65 -6.34 -5.36 10.78
C ARG A 65 -7.32 -5.90 9.73
N ALA A 66 -7.31 -5.32 8.53
CA ALA A 66 -8.22 -5.69 7.45
C ALA A 66 -7.80 -6.99 6.73
N THR A 67 -6.50 -7.22 6.56
CA THR A 67 -5.99 -8.35 5.74
C THR A 67 -5.35 -9.48 6.55
N GLY A 68 -5.01 -9.24 7.81
CA GLY A 68 -4.24 -10.16 8.65
C GLY A 68 -2.76 -10.28 8.26
N ARG A 69 -2.27 -9.52 7.27
CA ARG A 69 -0.90 -9.65 6.75
C ARG A 69 0.07 -8.76 7.50
N LYS A 70 1.15 -9.33 8.02
CA LYS A 70 2.23 -8.59 8.69
C LYS A 70 2.98 -7.65 7.73
N GLN A 71 3.19 -8.11 6.49
CA GLN A 71 3.85 -7.36 5.42
C GLN A 71 2.85 -6.54 4.61
N ALA A 72 3.33 -5.42 4.05
CA ALA A 72 2.57 -4.59 3.14
C ALA A 72 2.07 -5.40 1.94
N SER A 73 0.78 -5.31 1.63
CA SER A 73 0.26 -5.87 0.39
C SER A 73 0.60 -4.92 -0.77
N PRO A 74 0.66 -5.40 -2.03
CA PRO A 74 0.80 -4.54 -3.20
C PRO A 74 -0.28 -3.44 -3.28
N GLY A 75 -1.45 -3.66 -2.66
CA GLY A 75 -2.52 -2.67 -2.60
C GLY A 75 -2.32 -1.57 -1.55
N LEU A 76 -1.26 -1.64 -0.72
CA LEU A 76 -1.02 -0.65 0.32
C LEU A 76 -0.87 0.76 -0.25
N VAL A 77 -0.19 0.92 -1.38
CA VAL A 77 0.01 2.24 -2.02
C VAL A 77 -1.33 2.91 -2.33
N VAL A 78 -2.24 2.16 -2.95
CA VAL A 78 -3.60 2.66 -3.28
C VAL A 78 -4.37 3.04 -2.02
N ARG A 79 -4.22 2.26 -0.94
CA ARG A 79 -4.90 2.53 0.34
C ARG A 79 -4.32 3.75 1.06
N VAL A 80 -3.01 3.97 1.01
CA VAL A 80 -2.39 5.18 1.58
C VAL A 80 -2.94 6.42 0.88
N ILE A 81 -2.98 6.41 -0.45
CA ILE A 81 -3.56 7.53 -1.22
C ILE A 81 -5.02 7.76 -0.81
N ALA A 82 -5.82 6.70 -0.70
CA ALA A 82 -7.21 6.82 -0.28
C ALA A 82 -7.36 7.37 1.14
N VAL A 83 -6.50 6.95 2.09
CA VAL A 83 -6.49 7.47 3.46
C VAL A 83 -6.17 8.96 3.48
N ILE A 84 -5.12 9.39 2.76
CA ILE A 84 -4.74 10.80 2.66
C ILE A 84 -5.89 11.61 2.03
N ALA A 85 -6.39 11.18 0.87
CA ALA A 85 -7.49 11.87 0.19
C ALA A 85 -8.76 11.97 1.07
N SER A 86 -9.05 10.95 1.89
CA SER A 86 -10.19 10.98 2.81
C SER A 86 -10.02 11.86 4.04
N GLN A 87 -8.80 12.30 4.36
CA GLN A 87 -8.54 13.26 5.44
C GLN A 87 -8.85 14.67 4.98
N ASP A 88 -8.48 15.00 3.74
CA ASP A 88 -8.68 16.35 3.18
C ASP A 88 -10.04 16.51 2.50
N TYR A 89 -10.68 15.40 2.10
CA TYR A 89 -11.94 15.41 1.39
C TYR A 89 -12.99 14.48 2.01
N HIS A 90 -14.11 15.06 2.42
CA HIS A 90 -15.29 14.30 2.80
C HIS A 90 -16.09 13.91 1.56
N PHE A 91 -15.87 12.67 1.10
CA PHE A 91 -16.64 12.09 0.01
C PHE A 91 -18.12 12.00 0.37
N ASN A 92 -18.97 12.64 -0.44
CA ASN A 92 -20.42 12.47 -0.39
C ASN A 92 -20.86 11.30 -1.29
N GLY A 93 -22.12 10.86 -1.18
CA GLY A 93 -22.63 9.74 -1.96
C GLY A 93 -22.58 9.96 -3.48
N SER A 94 -22.74 11.21 -3.94
CA SER A 94 -22.63 11.56 -5.36
C SER A 94 -21.18 11.50 -5.88
N ASP A 95 -20.19 11.84 -5.06
CA ASP A 95 -18.77 11.75 -5.43
C ASP A 95 -18.32 10.30 -5.68
N LEU A 96 -18.96 9.36 -4.96
CA LEU A 96 -18.71 7.93 -5.08
C LEU A 96 -19.57 7.25 -6.14
N ALA A 97 -20.58 7.96 -6.68
CA ALA A 97 -21.47 7.42 -7.69
C ALA A 97 -20.73 7.25 -9.02
N PRO A 98 -20.82 6.08 -9.67
CA PRO A 98 -20.21 5.90 -10.98
C PRO A 98 -20.88 6.81 -12.01
N HIS A 99 -20.06 7.61 -12.70
CA HIS A 99 -20.57 8.52 -13.74
C HIS A 99 -21.07 7.74 -14.98
N ASP A 100 -20.41 6.61 -15.29
CA ASP A 100 -20.81 5.67 -16.34
C ASP A 100 -21.08 4.29 -15.72
N LEU A 101 -22.37 3.93 -15.63
CA LEU A 101 -22.81 2.64 -15.10
C LEU A 101 -22.40 1.46 -15.97
N ALA A 102 -22.28 1.64 -17.28
CA ALA A 102 -21.89 0.57 -18.20
C ALA A 102 -20.40 0.23 -18.01
N GLN A 103 -19.53 1.24 -18.00
CA GLN A 103 -18.11 1.06 -17.71
C GLN A 103 -17.89 0.51 -16.30
N TRP A 104 -18.63 1.02 -15.30
CA TRP A 104 -18.54 0.50 -13.94
C TRP A 104 -18.89 -0.99 -13.86
N ARG A 105 -19.94 -1.44 -14.55
CA ARG A 105 -20.31 -2.87 -14.62
C ARG A 105 -19.21 -3.71 -15.27
N ILE A 106 -18.56 -3.21 -16.32
CA ILE A 106 -17.43 -3.90 -16.99
C ILE A 106 -16.27 -4.06 -16.00
N LEU A 107 -15.87 -2.97 -15.34
CA LEU A 107 -14.80 -2.98 -14.34
C LEU A 107 -15.13 -3.94 -13.18
N ARG A 108 -16.36 -3.90 -12.67
CA ARG A 108 -16.83 -4.80 -11.62
C ARG A 108 -16.70 -6.27 -12.00
N LYS A 109 -17.11 -6.65 -13.22
CA LYS A 109 -16.94 -8.02 -13.71
C LYS A 109 -15.48 -8.45 -13.76
N GLN A 110 -14.57 -7.58 -14.22
CA GLN A 110 -13.14 -7.86 -14.27
C GLN A 110 -12.54 -8.06 -12.87
N VAL A 111 -12.91 -7.20 -11.92
CA VAL A 111 -12.47 -7.29 -10.52
C VAL A 111 -13.04 -8.55 -9.86
N GLU A 112 -14.32 -8.87 -10.09
CA GLU A 112 -14.96 -10.07 -9.57
C GLU A 112 -14.29 -11.34 -10.09
N TYR A 113 -13.93 -11.40 -11.37
CA TYR A 113 -13.17 -12.52 -11.93
C TYR A 113 -11.83 -12.73 -11.20
N ARG A 114 -11.08 -11.65 -10.96
CA ARG A 114 -9.81 -11.70 -10.19
C ARG A 114 -9.99 -12.10 -8.73
N HIS A 115 -11.19 -11.89 -8.17
CA HIS A 115 -11.52 -12.27 -6.80
C HIS A 115 -12.08 -13.68 -6.66
N GLU A 116 -12.48 -14.35 -7.75
CA GLU A 116 -13.08 -15.69 -7.69
C GLU A 116 -12.14 -16.69 -7.02
N ALA A 117 -10.85 -16.71 -7.39
CA ALA A 117 -9.86 -17.59 -6.76
C ALA A 117 -9.78 -17.39 -5.23
N ARG A 118 -9.89 -16.14 -4.75
CA ARG A 118 -9.91 -15.86 -3.30
C ARG A 118 -11.22 -16.33 -2.66
N ARG A 119 -12.35 -16.18 -3.34
CA ARG A 119 -13.65 -16.68 -2.88
C ARG A 119 -13.64 -18.20 -2.76
N GLU A 120 -13.10 -18.90 -3.75
CA GLU A 120 -12.98 -20.36 -3.70
C GLU A 120 -12.04 -20.81 -2.59
N HIS A 121 -10.87 -20.17 -2.43
CA HIS A 121 -9.98 -20.46 -1.32
C HIS A 121 -10.65 -20.19 0.04
N HIS A 122 -11.47 -19.15 0.15
CA HIS A 122 -12.22 -18.86 1.37
C HIS A 122 -13.31 -19.91 1.63
N ARG A 123 -14.09 -20.30 0.59
CA ARG A 123 -15.12 -21.35 0.68
C ARG A 123 -14.51 -22.68 1.11
N PHE A 124 -13.39 -23.08 0.50
CA PHE A 124 -12.64 -24.27 0.88
C PHE A 124 -12.18 -24.20 2.33
N ARG A 125 -11.53 -23.11 2.76
CA ARG A 125 -11.07 -22.97 4.16
C ARG A 125 -12.21 -22.98 5.19
N LYS A 126 -13.40 -22.50 4.81
CA LYS A 126 -14.56 -22.46 5.70
C LYS A 126 -15.17 -23.86 5.94
N ASN A 127 -15.21 -24.71 4.91
CA ASN A 127 -15.68 -26.09 5.03
C ASN A 127 -15.09 -26.95 3.89
N PRO A 128 -13.93 -27.59 4.11
CA PRO A 128 -13.23 -28.35 3.08
C PRO A 128 -14.06 -29.52 2.53
N GLU A 129 -14.71 -30.28 3.43
CA GLU A 129 -15.47 -31.49 3.06
C GLU A 129 -16.66 -31.17 2.16
N ARG A 130 -17.44 -30.15 2.52
CA ARG A 130 -18.58 -29.72 1.71
C ARG A 130 -18.12 -29.19 0.35
N TYR A 131 -17.00 -28.47 0.33
CA TYR A 131 -16.44 -27.91 -0.89
C TYR A 131 -15.97 -29.01 -1.85
N SER A 132 -15.21 -30.00 -1.36
CA SER A 132 -14.74 -31.14 -2.15
C SER A 132 -15.90 -31.96 -2.70
N ARG A 133 -16.91 -32.30 -1.88
CA ARG A 133 -18.10 -33.04 -2.33
C ARG A 133 -18.86 -32.32 -3.44
N ALA A 134 -19.03 -30.99 -3.31
CA ALA A 134 -19.68 -30.20 -4.35
C ALA A 134 -18.90 -30.21 -5.68
N LEU A 135 -17.56 -30.21 -5.63
CA LEU A 135 -16.72 -30.33 -6.82
C LEU A 135 -16.84 -31.72 -7.46
N GLU A 136 -16.87 -32.79 -6.66
CA GLU A 136 -17.05 -34.16 -7.15
C GLU A 136 -18.40 -34.36 -7.84
N GLU A 137 -19.48 -33.81 -7.27
CA GLU A 137 -20.81 -33.82 -7.88
C GLU A 137 -20.83 -33.06 -9.22
N GLN A 138 -20.24 -31.87 -9.27
CA GLN A 138 -20.14 -31.08 -10.50
C GLN A 138 -19.34 -31.80 -11.60
N LEU A 139 -18.22 -32.44 -11.25
CA LEU A 139 -17.41 -33.21 -12.20
C LEU A 139 -18.16 -34.45 -12.71
N SER A 140 -18.89 -35.13 -11.83
CA SER A 140 -19.70 -36.30 -12.19
C SER A 140 -20.84 -35.92 -13.14
N GLN A 141 -21.54 -34.81 -12.86
CA GLN A 141 -22.58 -34.27 -13.76
C GLN A 141 -22.02 -33.84 -15.12
N ARG A 142 -20.81 -33.28 -15.15
CA ARG A 142 -20.16 -32.85 -16.39
C ARG A 142 -19.68 -34.03 -17.24
N LYS A 143 -19.27 -35.13 -16.63
CA LYS A 143 -18.96 -36.41 -17.32
C LYS A 143 -20.21 -37.09 -17.91
N MET A 144 -21.39 -36.85 -17.33
CA MET A 144 -22.65 -37.44 -17.78
C MET A 144 -23.37 -36.61 -18.86
N ARG A 145 -22.86 -35.43 -19.22
CA ARG A 145 -23.44 -34.60 -20.29
C ARG A 145 -22.80 -35.02 -21.64
N PRO A 146 -23.57 -35.50 -22.64
CA PRO A 146 -23.04 -35.96 -23.92
C PRO A 146 -22.38 -34.85 -24.73
#